data_AF-A0A945V4L7-F1
#
_entry.id   AF-A0A945V4L7-F1
#
_cell.length_a   1.000
_cell.length_b   1.000
_cell.length_c   1.000
_cell.angle_alpha   90.00
_cell.angle_beta   90.00
_cell.angle_gamma   90.00
#
_symmetry.space_group_name_H-M   'P 1'
#
loop_
_entity.id
_entity.type
_entity.pdbx_description
1 polymer ?
#
loop_
_entity_poly.entity_id
_entity_poly.type
_entity_poly.pdbx_seq_one_letter_code
_entity_poly.pdbx_strand_id
1 'polypeptide(L)' 'MQIKRLLDDQEVFIGDRVLDAQGRSYAFLEHSSDELVVAAEDGRPTCFKPEALGCYVIHVNRTDRGLAITEGSN' A
#
# COMPACT_ATOMS: atom_id res chain seq x y z
N MET A 1 -9.66 -1.61 -2.43
CA MET A 1 -8.27 -1.28 -2.82
C MET A 1 -7.42 -2.47 -2.44
N GLN A 2 -6.38 -2.78 -3.20
CA GLN A 2 -5.41 -3.82 -2.86
C GLN A 2 -4.12 -3.12 -2.45
N ILE A 3 -3.46 -3.60 -1.40
CA ILE A 3 -2.13 -3.13 -1.02
C ILE A 3 -1.16 -4.23 -1.40
N LYS A 4 -0.04 -3.84 -1.98
CA LYS A 4 1.01 -4.77 -2.36
C LYS A 4 2.35 -4.33 -1.82
N ARG A 5 3.18 -5.33 -1.51
CA ARG A 5 4.57 -5.12 -1.14
C ARG A 5 5.36 -4.79 -2.40
N LEU A 6 6.24 -3.80 -2.29
CA LEU A 6 7.09 -3.35 -3.40
C LEU A 6 8.13 -4.40 -3.81
N LEU A 7 8.58 -5.22 -2.87
CA LEU A 7 9.66 -6.19 -3.11
C LEU A 7 9.23 -7.39 -3.94
N ASP A 8 8.00 -7.87 -3.75
CA ASP A 8 7.54 -9.15 -4.29
C ASP A 8 6.12 -9.11 -4.87
N ASP A 9 5.51 -7.92 -4.94
CA ASP A 9 4.16 -7.69 -5.46
C ASP A 9 3.07 -8.56 -4.80
N GLN A 10 3.34 -9.09 -3.62
CA GLN A 10 2.40 -9.87 -2.83
C GLN A 10 1.38 -8.93 -2.20
N GLU A 11 0.12 -9.36 -2.26
CA GLU A 11 -0.99 -8.69 -1.59
C GLU A 11 -0.81 -8.72 -0.07
N VAL A 12 -1.06 -7.59 0.58
CA VAL A 12 -1.02 -7.43 2.03
C VAL A 12 -2.44 -7.45 2.56
N PHE A 13 -2.68 -8.36 3.50
CA PHE A 13 -3.96 -8.52 4.20
C PHE A 13 -3.88 -8.05 5.64
N ILE A 14 -5.05 -7.80 6.25
CA ILE A 14 -5.14 -7.46 7.67
C ILE A 14 -4.52 -8.59 8.50
N GLY A 15 -3.60 -8.22 9.39
CA GLY A 15 -2.79 -9.13 10.21
C GLY A 15 -1.42 -9.45 9.62
N ASP A 16 -1.18 -9.17 8.34
CA ASP A 16 0.13 -9.39 7.72
C ASP A 16 1.18 -8.45 8.30
N ARG A 17 2.43 -8.91 8.30
CA ARG A 17 3.56 -8.12 8.75
C ARG A 17 4.16 -7.34 7.60
N VAL A 18 4.18 -6.02 7.74
CA VAL A 18 4.86 -5.09 6.84
C VAL A 18 6.09 -4.52 7.52
N LEU A 19 7.13 -4.25 6.73
CA LEU A 19 8.42 -3.77 7.20
C LEU A 19 8.61 -2.33 6.74
N ASP A 20 9.10 -1.48 7.63
CA ASP A 20 9.59 -0.17 7.21
C ASP A 20 11.00 -0.23 6.61
N ALA A 21 11.50 0.90 6.13
CA ALA A 21 12.85 1.02 5.58
C ALA A 21 13.98 0.68 6.57
N GLN A 22 13.68 0.65 7.88
CA GLN A 22 14.62 0.25 8.94
C GLN A 22 14.50 -1.23 9.30
N GLY A 23 13.58 -1.98 8.66
CA GLY A 23 13.32 -3.38 8.95
C GLY A 23 12.46 -3.61 10.20
N ARG A 24 11.79 -2.59 10.73
CA ARG A 24 10.85 -2.75 11.84
C ARG A 24 9.55 -3.35 11.33
N SER A 25 9.06 -4.37 12.03
CA SER A 25 7.84 -5.10 11.67
C SER A 25 6.61 -4.49 12.35
N TYR A 26 5.57 -4.29 11.56
CA TYR A 26 4.26 -3.85 12.03
C TYR A 26 3.16 -4.76 11.49
N ALA A 27 2.14 -5.02 12.29
CA ALA A 27 0.95 -5.74 11.85
C ALA A 27 0.00 -4.80 11.11
N PHE A 28 -0.35 -5.11 9.87
CA PHE A 28 -1.29 -4.32 9.09
C PHE A 28 -2.70 -4.43 9.67
N LEU A 29 -3.37 -3.29 9.93
CA LEU A 29 -4.70 -3.25 10.54
C LEU A 29 -5.77 -2.81 9.54
N GLU A 30 -5.53 -1.69 8.86
CA GLU A 30 -6.51 -1.05 7.99
C GLU A 30 -5.81 -0.10 7.01
N HIS A 31 -6.46 0.16 5.89
CA HIS A 31 -6.11 1.25 4.98
C HIS A 31 -7.08 2.42 5.15
N SER A 32 -6.57 3.59 5.53
CA SER A 32 -7.26 4.88 5.36
C SER A 32 -6.86 5.46 4.00
N SER A 33 -7.69 6.31 3.38
CA SER A 33 -7.60 6.71 1.95
C SER A 33 -6.19 6.90 1.35
N ASP A 34 -5.21 7.41 2.13
CA ASP A 34 -3.81 7.60 1.70
C ASP A 34 -2.77 7.01 2.67
N GLU A 35 -3.20 6.31 3.73
CA GLU A 35 -2.30 5.82 4.79
C GLU A 35 -2.63 4.40 5.22
N LEU A 36 -1.59 3.65 5.59
CA LEU A 36 -1.68 2.33 6.20
C LEU A 36 -1.68 2.50 7.72
N VAL A 37 -2.74 2.03 8.36
CA VAL A 37 -2.82 1.88 9.81
C VAL A 37 -2.20 0.53 10.17
N VAL A 38 -1.17 0.56 11.01
CA VAL A 38 -0.42 -0.62 11.43
C VAL A 38 -0.22 -0.61 12.95
N ALA A 39 -0.10 -1.77 13.58
CA ALA A 39 0.29 -1.90 14.98
C ALA A 39 1.75 -2.29 15.10
N ALA A 40 2.50 -1.56 15.93
CA ALA A 40 3.80 -2.02 16.40
C ALA A 40 3.65 -3.16 17.42
N GLU A 41 4.76 -3.78 17.83
CA GLU A 41 4.75 -4.86 18.84
C GLU A 41 4.13 -4.45 20.17
N ASP A 42 4.17 -3.16 20.52
CA ASP A 42 3.53 -2.61 21.71
C ASP A 42 2.00 -2.45 21.57
N GLY A 43 1.43 -2.87 20.45
CA GLY A 43 0.00 -2.83 20.13
C GLY A 43 -0.50 -1.43 19.80
N ARG A 44 0.38 -0.42 19.71
CA ARG A 44 -0.04 0.95 19.40
C ARG A 44 -0.27 1.11 17.89
N PRO A 45 -1.47 1.53 17.47
CA PRO A 45 -1.71 1.85 16.08
C PRO A 45 -0.92 3.10 15.68
N THR A 46 -0.27 3.02 14.54
CA THR A 46 0.49 4.09 13.89
C THR A 46 0.09 4.15 12.42
N CYS A 47 0.05 5.36 11.87
CA CYS A 47 -0.24 5.58 10.46
C CYS A 47 1.07 5.83 9.70
N PHE A 48 1.22 5.18 8.55
CA PHE A 48 2.32 5.41 7.63
C PHE A 48 1.81 5.57 6.22
N LYS A 49 2.52 6.36 5.41
CA LYS A 49 2.36 6.29 3.97
C LYS A 49 2.77 4.91 3.46
N PRO A 50 2.11 4.36 2.43
CA PRO A 50 2.48 3.07 1.84
C PRO A 50 3.97 3.00 1.49
N GLU A 51 4.52 4.06 0.88
CA GLU A 51 5.93 4.11 0.46
C GLU A 51 6.91 3.92 1.63
N ALA A 52 6.55 4.39 2.83
CA ALA A 52 7.40 4.28 4.02
C ALA A 52 7.50 2.84 4.54
N LEU A 53 6.51 2.00 4.20
CA LEU A 53 6.45 0.57 4.52
C LEU A 53 6.80 -0.31 3.32
N GLY A 54 7.42 0.27 2.29
CA GLY A 54 7.72 -0.45 1.05
C GLY A 54 6.48 -1.06 0.42
N CYS A 55 5.34 -0.39 0.54
CA CYS A 55 4.05 -0.81 0.01
C CYS A 55 3.54 0.21 -1.00
N TYR A 56 2.61 -0.22 -1.85
CA TYR A 56 1.88 0.67 -2.74
C TYR A 56 0.42 0.21 -2.85
N VAL A 57 -0.46 1.14 -3.23
CA VAL A 57 -1.91 0.89 -3.26
C VAL A 57 -2.37 0.76 -4.70
N ILE A 58 -2.99 -0.37 -5.02
CA ILE A 58 -3.71 -0.59 -6.27
C ILE A 58 -5.18 -0.30 -6.05
N HIS A 59 -5.71 0.63 -6.84
CA HIS A 59 -7.14 0.84 -6.92
C HIS A 59 -7.77 -0.18 -7.88
N VAL A 60 -8.32 -1.27 -7.33
CA VAL A 60 -8.99 -2.35 -8.08
C VAL A 60 -10.18 -1.88 -8.95
N ASN A 61 -10.70 -0.68 -8.69
CA ASN A 61 -11.80 -0.07 -9.45
C ASN A 61 -11.42 1.26 -10.14
N ARG A 62 -10.13 1.67 -10.10
CA ARG A 62 -9.65 2.74 -10.96
C ARG A 62 -9.17 2.09 -12.25
N THR A 63 -10.13 1.69 -13.08
CA THR A 63 -9.92 1.88 -14.52
C THR A 63 -9.66 3.37 -14.66
N ASP A 64 -8.40 3.79 -14.72
CA ASP A 64 -8.09 5.10 -15.24
C ASP A 64 -8.47 5.04 -16.73
N ARG A 65 -9.77 5.19 -17.05
CA ARG A 65 -10.28 5.50 -18.40
C ARG A 65 -9.89 6.94 -18.76
N GLY A 66 -8.65 7.28 -18.48
CA GLY A 66 -8.11 8.63 -18.46
C GLY A 66 -6.63 8.67 -18.84
N LEU A 67 -6.02 7.60 -19.35
CA LEU A 67 -4.73 7.72 -20.02
C LEU A 67 -4.50 6.63 -21.09
N ALA A 68 -5.21 6.77 -22.20
CA ALA A 68 -4.69 6.38 -23.51
C ALA A 68 -4.83 7.60 -24.41
N ILE A 69 -3.86 8.50 -24.36
CA ILE A 69 -3.57 9.34 -25.53
C ILE A 69 -3.04 8.41 -26.62
N THR A 70 -3.94 7.88 -27.44
CA THR A 70 -3.61 7.51 -28.81
C THR A 70 -4.31 8.50 -29.72
N GLU A 71 -3.85 9.75 -29.69
CA GLU A 71 -3.98 10.60 -30.87
C GLU A 71 -2.60 10.60 -31.53
N GLY A 72 -2.39 9.55 -32.33
CA GLY A 72 -1.40 9.59 -33.39
C GLY A 72 -1.78 10.75 -34.31
N SER A 73 -0.79 11.59 -34.59
CA SER A 73 -0.86 12.59 -35.64
C SER A 73 -1.29 11.96 -36.96
N ASN A 74 -2.36 12.48 -37.55
CA ASN A 74 -2.49 12.70 -39.01
C ASN A 74 -3.61 13.70 -39.30
#